data_AF-A0A7U9RBD1-F1
#
_entry.id   AF-A0A7U9RBD1-F1
#
_cell.length_a   1.000
_cell.length_b   1.000
_cell.length_c   1.000
_cell.angle_alpha   90.00
_cell.angle_beta   90.00
_cell.angle_gamma   90.00
#
_symmetry.space_group_name_H-M   'P 1'
#
loop_
_entity.id
_entity.type
_entity.pdbx_description
1 polymer ?
#
loop_
_entity_poly.entity_id
_entity_poly.type
_entity_poly.pdbx_seq_one_letter_code
_entity_poly.pdbx_strand_id
1 'polypeptide(L)'
;MLPCNPGGHAAFQDTFVSQFLKFYPDPFALPKSTWDYIVQFWFLDLSKTDSVMQECYSVFGPEPRLPSCMLRFFQHCFKTSSPAGTLAVKA
;
A
#
# COMPACT_ATOMS: atom_id res chain seq x y z
N MET A 1 19.29 9.68 13.63
CA MET A 1 18.96 9.93 12.22
C MET A 1 17.52 9.49 12.01
N LEU A 2 16.63 10.36 11.52
CA LEU A 2 15.33 9.87 11.06
C LEU A 2 15.59 8.97 9.83
N PRO A 3 14.86 7.84 9.69
CA PRO A 3 14.93 7.06 8.47
C PRO A 3 14.51 7.95 7.31
N CYS A 4 15.46 8.28 6.44
CA CYS A 4 15.14 8.81 5.13
C CYS A 4 14.58 7.64 4.34
N ASN A 5 13.25 7.51 4.31
CA ASN A 5 12.62 6.66 3.31
C ASN A 5 12.77 7.42 1.98
N PRO A 6 13.55 6.93 1.00
CA PRO A 6 13.86 7.68 -0.22
C PRO A 6 12.62 8.00 -1.07
N GLY A 7 11.46 7.44 -0.71
CA GLY A 7 10.20 7.71 -1.38
C GLY A 7 10.12 6.99 -2.72
N GLY A 8 8.88 6.75 -3.16
CA GLY A 8 8.62 6.18 -4.46
C GLY A 8 8.57 4.66 -4.55
N HIS A 9 8.43 4.20 -5.79
CA HIS A 9 7.91 2.87 -6.11
C HIS A 9 8.89 1.74 -5.82
N ALA A 10 10.18 1.94 -6.09
CA ALA A 10 11.20 0.94 -5.81
C ALA A 10 11.34 0.66 -4.31
N ALA A 11 11.33 1.71 -3.48
CA ALA A 11 11.37 1.57 -2.03
C ALA A 11 10.15 0.80 -1.48
N PHE A 12 8.97 1.04 -2.06
CA PHE A 12 7.77 0.25 -1.76
C PHE A 12 7.96 -1.22 -2.12
N GLN A 13 8.46 -1.53 -3.33
CA GLN A 13 8.68 -2.89 -3.80
C GLN A 13 9.66 -3.65 -2.89
N ASP A 14 10.80 -3.03 -2.54
CA ASP A 14 11.81 -3.64 -1.66
C ASP A 14 11.24 -3.94 -0.27
N THR A 15 10.48 -3.00 0.29
CA THR A 15 9.84 -3.17 1.60
C THR A 15 8.75 -4.24 1.55
N PHE A 16 7.94 -4.23 0.49
CA PHE A 16 6.89 -5.22 0.26
C PHE A 16 7.49 -6.63 0.18
N VAL A 17 8.50 -6.87 -0.66
CA VAL A 17 9.13 -8.18 -0.81
C VAL A 17 9.72 -8.66 0.52
N SER A 18 10.44 -7.77 1.22
CA SER A 18 11.08 -8.09 2.50
C SER A 18 10.07 -8.50 3.57
N GLN A 19 8.95 -7.78 3.69
CA GLN A 19 7.90 -8.12 4.64
C GLN A 19 7.08 -9.33 4.17
N PHE A 20 6.75 -9.40 2.88
CA PHE A 20 5.95 -10.46 2.30
C PHE A 20 6.59 -11.83 2.49
N LEU A 21 7.89 -11.97 2.19
CA LEU A 21 8.60 -13.24 2.38
C LEU A 21 8.79 -13.62 3.85
N LYS A 22 8.78 -12.63 4.75
CA LYS A 22 8.82 -12.88 6.21
C LYS A 22 7.52 -13.52 6.71
N PHE A 23 6.38 -13.11 6.18
CA PHE A 23 5.06 -13.64 6.57
C PHE A 23 4.60 -14.83 5.73
N TYR A 24 5.05 -14.91 4.47
CA TYR A 24 4.71 -15.97 3.52
C TYR A 24 6.00 -16.54 2.91
N PRO A 25 6.67 -17.48 3.60
CA PRO A 25 7.91 -18.11 3.11
C PRO A 25 7.70 -18.91 1.82
N ASP A 26 6.48 -19.43 1.64
CA ASP A 26 6.01 -20.04 0.39
C ASP A 26 4.99 -19.11 -0.29
N PRO A 27 5.41 -18.35 -1.32
CA PRO A 27 4.53 -17.46 -2.07
C PRO A 27 3.41 -18.19 -2.83
N PHE A 28 3.61 -19.47 -3.17
CA PHE A 28 2.65 -20.26 -3.95
C PHE A 28 1.50 -20.79 -3.10
N ALA A 29 1.61 -20.70 -1.77
CA ALA A 29 0.51 -21.02 -0.85
C ALA A 29 -0.66 -20.04 -0.96
N LEU A 30 -0.45 -18.85 -1.55
CA LEU A 30 -1.50 -17.88 -1.76
C LEU A 30 -2.36 -18.22 -2.98
N PRO A 31 -3.69 -18.05 -2.89
CA PRO A 31 -4.57 -18.28 -4.02
C PRO A 31 -4.32 -17.26 -5.13
N LYS A 32 -4.58 -17.67 -6.38
CA LYS A 32 -4.39 -16.82 -7.56
C LYS A 32 -5.11 -15.47 -7.46
N SER A 33 -6.31 -15.44 -6.89
CA SER A 33 -7.07 -14.20 -6.68
C SER A 33 -6.32 -13.20 -5.81
N THR A 34 -5.59 -13.64 -4.79
CA THR A 34 -4.75 -12.76 -3.96
C THR A 34 -3.59 -12.19 -4.77
N TRP A 35 -2.97 -13.00 -5.61
CA TRP A 35 -1.91 -12.54 -6.52
C TRP A 35 -2.41 -11.50 -7.51
N ASP A 36 -3.61 -11.65 -8.08
CA ASP A 36 -4.20 -10.66 -8.98
C ASP A 36 -4.33 -9.28 -8.31
N TYR A 37 -4.63 -9.24 -7.00
CA TYR A 37 -4.62 -7.98 -6.24
C TYR A 37 -3.20 -7.47 -5.96
N ILE A 38 -2.28 -8.34 -5.54
CA ILE A 38 -0.89 -7.96 -5.28
C ILE A 38 -0.25 -7.33 -6.52
N VAL A 39 -0.45 -7.93 -7.69
CA VAL A 39 0.08 -7.45 -8.97
C VAL A 39 -0.45 -6.04 -9.31
N GLN A 40 -1.72 -5.75 -9.03
CA GLN A 40 -2.27 -4.41 -9.23
C GLN A 40 -1.57 -3.36 -8.39
N PHE A 41 -1.29 -3.65 -7.11
CA PHE A 41 -0.54 -2.74 -6.24
C PHE A 41 0.97 -2.70 -6.56
N TRP A 42 1.50 -3.80 -7.10
CA TRP A 42 2.90 -3.95 -7.49
C TRP A 42 3.30 -3.04 -8.65
N PHE A 43 2.41 -2.84 -9.63
CA PHE A 43 2.63 -1.95 -10.77
C PHE A 43 2.12 -0.52 -10.56
N LEU A 44 1.36 -0.28 -9.49
CA LEU A 44 0.84 1.04 -9.21
C LEU A 44 1.97 1.95 -8.74
N ASP A 45 2.48 2.81 -9.60
CA ASP A 45 3.44 3.84 -9.23
C ASP A 45 2.72 5.09 -8.70
N LEU A 46 3.00 5.43 -7.45
CA LEU A 46 2.48 6.64 -6.78
C LEU A 46 3.61 7.60 -6.39
N SER A 47 4.83 7.39 -6.90
CA SER A 47 5.99 8.24 -6.60
C SER A 47 5.70 9.71 -6.95
N LYS A 48 4.95 9.94 -8.03
CA LYS A 48 4.52 11.29 -8.43
C LYS A 48 3.58 11.93 -7.40
N THR A 49 2.74 11.13 -6.74
CA THR A 49 1.86 11.60 -5.67
C THR A 49 2.66 12.08 -4.47
N ASP A 50 3.77 11.40 -4.14
CA ASP A 50 4.66 11.84 -3.07
C ASP A 50 5.22 13.24 -3.34
N SER A 51 5.64 13.52 -4.58
CA SER A 51 6.15 14.84 -4.96
C SER A 51 5.07 15.93 -4.98
N VAL A 52 3.87 15.64 -5.51
CA VAL A 52 2.78 16.63 -5.63
C VAL A 52 2.19 16.97 -4.26
N MET A 53 2.03 15.97 -3.39
CA MET A 53 1.41 16.16 -2.09
C MET A 53 2.43 16.48 -0.99
N GLN A 54 3.74 16.54 -1.30
CA GLN A 54 4.80 16.79 -0.33
C GLN A 54 4.54 18.03 0.54
N GLU A 55 4.01 19.10 -0.07
CA GLU A 55 3.70 20.37 0.62
C GLU A 55 2.44 20.29 1.47
N CYS A 56 1.58 19.29 1.25
CA CYS A 56 0.31 19.12 1.96
C CYS A 56 0.45 18.27 3.24
N TYR A 57 1.57 17.57 3.44
CA TYR A 57 1.77 16.70 4.59
C TYR A 57 2.72 17.33 5.62
N SER A 58 2.25 17.36 6.87
CA SER A 58 3.05 17.85 8.00
C SER A 58 4.21 16.89 8.30
N VAL A 59 5.39 17.45 8.57
CA VAL A 59 6.60 16.73 9.02
C VAL A 59 6.38 16.07 10.39
N PHE A 60 5.39 16.56 11.15
CA PHE A 60 5.06 16.09 12.49
C PHE A 60 3.89 15.10 12.43
N GLY A 61 4.21 13.81 12.33
CA GLY A 61 3.24 12.71 12.41
C GLY A 61 3.90 11.35 12.60
N PRO A 62 3.21 10.37 13.20
CA PRO A 62 3.66 8.97 13.25
C PRO A 62 3.66 8.37 11.83
N GLU A 63 4.53 7.39 11.57
CA GLU A 63 4.57 6.69 10.28
C GLU A 63 3.21 6.03 9.94
N PRO A 64 2.77 6.06 8.66
CA PRO A 64 3.58 6.11 7.44
C PRO A 64 3.68 7.52 6.83
N ARG A 65 4.91 7.97 6.56
CA ARG A 65 5.21 9.38 6.25
C ARG A 65 4.95 9.82 4.81
N LEU A 66 4.62 8.91 3.90
CA LEU A 66 4.50 9.21 2.47
C LEU A 66 3.04 9.19 1.99
N PRO A 67 2.61 10.20 1.21
CA PRO A 67 1.29 10.24 0.58
C PRO A 67 0.95 8.95 -0.18
N SER A 68 1.92 8.38 -0.88
CA SER A 68 1.78 7.13 -1.65
C SER A 68 1.45 5.93 -0.77
N CYS A 69 2.06 5.80 0.40
CA CYS A 69 1.79 4.71 1.34
C CYS A 69 0.37 4.82 1.91
N MET A 70 -0.04 6.02 2.31
CA MET A 70 -1.40 6.28 2.81
C MET A 70 -2.45 6.01 1.72
N LEU A 71 -2.19 6.47 0.48
CA LEU A 71 -3.12 6.28 -0.63
C LEU A 71 -3.26 4.80 -1.03
N ARG A 72 -2.17 4.01 -1.02
CA ARG A 72 -2.26 2.54 -1.23
C ARG A 72 -3.16 1.89 -0.19
N PHE A 73 -3.03 2.29 1.08
CA PHE A 73 -3.88 1.76 2.15
C PHE A 73 -5.35 2.14 1.94
N PHE A 74 -5.65 3.41 1.64
CA PHE A 74 -7.01 3.85 1.33
C PHE A 74 -7.61 3.12 0.11
N GLN A 75 -6.83 2.93 -0.96
CA GLN A 75 -7.27 2.18 -2.13
C GLN A 75 -7.54 0.71 -1.80
N HIS A 76 -6.69 0.10 -0.98
CA HIS A 76 -6.91 -1.25 -0.49
C HIS A 76 -8.20 -1.32 0.34
N CYS A 77 -8.36 -0.45 1.34
CA CYS A 77 -9.57 -0.37 2.16
C CYS A 77 -10.82 -0.15 1.32
N PHE A 78 -10.80 0.77 0.36
CA PHE A 78 -11.95 1.02 -0.50
C PHE A 78 -12.29 -0.20 -1.37
N LYS A 79 -11.26 -0.90 -1.88
CA LYS A 79 -11.45 -2.07 -2.73
C LYS A 79 -11.92 -3.31 -1.95
N THR A 80 -11.54 -3.42 -0.67
CA THR A 80 -12.03 -4.45 0.24
C THR A 80 -13.36 -4.07 0.92
N SER A 81 -13.67 -2.78 1.02
CA SER A 81 -14.94 -2.26 1.57
C SER A 81 -16.03 -2.06 0.52
N SER A 82 -15.70 -2.08 -0.78
CA SER A 82 -16.69 -1.96 -1.85
C SER A 82 -17.52 -3.25 -1.92
N PRO A 83 -18.83 -3.19 -1.60
CA PRO A 83 -19.67 -4.37 -1.57
C PRO A 83 -20.13 -4.67 -2.99
N ALA A 84 -19.29 -5.34 -3.78
CA ALA A 84 -19.80 -6.25 -4.81
C ALA A 84 -20.27 -7.59 -4.20
N GLY A 85 -20.25 -7.71 -2.87
CA GLY A 85 -20.94 -8.75 -2.10
C GLY A 85 -21.25 -8.22 -0.71
N THR A 86 -22.53 -8.24 -0.34
CA THR A 86 -23.06 -7.98 1.01
C THR A 86 -23.30 -6.50 1.36
N LEU A 87 -24.41 -5.99 0.83
CA LEU A 87 -25.31 -5.13 1.61
C LEU A 87 -25.62 -5.79 2.95
N ALA A 88 -25.19 -5.19 4.06
CA ALA A 88 -25.97 -5.03 5.30
C ALA A 88 -25.09 -4.43 6.40
N VAL A 89 -25.13 -3.12 6.56
CA VAL A 89 -25.08 -2.55 7.91
C VAL A 89 -26.35 -1.72 8.05
N LYS A 90 -27.33 -2.32 8.73
CA LYS A 90 -28.56 -1.68 9.17
C LYS A 90 -28.21 -0.47 10.04
N ALA A 91 -28.90 0.64 9.75
CA ALA A 91 -29.08 1.75 10.69
C ALA A 91 -29.89 1.29 11.91
#